data_AF-Q2NKH3-F1
#
_entry.id   AF-Q2NKH3-F1
#
_cell.length_a   1.000
_cell.length_b   1.000
_cell.length_c   1.000
_cell.angle_alpha   90.00
_cell.angle_beta   90.00
_cell.angle_gamma   90.00
#
_symmetry.space_group_name_H-M   'P 1'
#
loop_
_entity.id
_entity.type
_entity.pdbx_description
1 polymer ?
#
loop_
_entity_poly.entity_id
_entity_poly.type
_entity_poly.pdbx_seq_one_letter_code
_entity_poly.pdbx_strand_id
1 'polypeptide(L)'
;MMQKHHLDTSLPFEHNLTSLPTLNFRPRDLAAVTENSTLSQLSSGLHSFKLHFDWLLYWHNQSGLVSNKIKEIADEIQSISMLEQIQTNSSGQNTLLSMPPLTSAWDIYRTSAVIHKRLLDFCNWYLRALQVLIYKQTTD
;
A
#
# COMPACT_ATOMS: atom_id res chain seq x y z
N MET A 1 12.89 29.79 16.94
CA MET A 1 11.62 29.66 16.20
C MET A 1 11.90 28.76 15.00
N MET A 2 11.58 27.47 15.08
CA MET A 2 11.90 26.51 14.00
C MET A 2 10.85 26.64 12.87
N GLN A 3 11.32 27.01 11.67
CA GLN A 3 10.50 27.00 10.47
C GLN A 3 10.07 25.56 10.16
N LYS A 4 8.76 25.33 10.19
CA LYS A 4 8.15 24.10 9.66
C LYS A 4 8.39 24.09 8.16
N HIS A 5 9.33 23.29 7.68
CA HIS A 5 9.42 22.97 6.26
C HIS A 5 8.14 22.23 5.87
N HIS A 6 7.20 22.96 5.29
CA HIS A 6 6.12 22.38 4.50
C HIS A 6 6.81 21.64 3.35
N LEU A 7 6.83 20.31 3.41
CA LEU A 7 7.24 19.46 2.31
C LEU A 7 6.22 19.68 1.19
N ASP A 8 6.60 20.54 0.25
CA ASP A 8 5.85 20.81 -0.95
C ASP A 8 5.72 19.50 -1.74
N THR A 9 4.50 18.96 -1.80
CA THR A 9 4.22 17.65 -2.36
C THR A 9 4.01 17.73 -3.88
N SER A 10 4.26 18.88 -4.50
CA SER A 10 4.01 19.14 -5.92
C SER A 10 5.23 18.93 -6.84
N LEU A 11 6.25 18.19 -6.43
CA LEU A 11 7.39 17.91 -7.31
C LEU A 11 6.98 16.92 -8.43
N PRO A 12 7.12 17.30 -9.72
CA PRO A 12 6.81 16.45 -10.85
C PRO A 12 8.00 15.51 -11.06
N PHE A 13 8.01 14.38 -10.35
CA PHE A 13 8.85 13.24 -10.71
C PHE A 13 7.98 11.99 -10.63
N GLU A 14 7.33 11.69 -11.75
CA GLU A 14 6.65 10.42 -11.99
C GLU A 14 7.71 9.31 -12.11
N HIS A 15 8.32 8.90 -10.99
CA HIS A 15 8.68 7.50 -10.87
C HIS A 15 7.35 6.77 -10.90
N ASN A 16 7.02 6.16 -12.04
CA ASN A 16 5.72 5.56 -12.34
C ASN A 16 5.36 4.46 -11.32
N LEU A 17 4.89 4.88 -10.14
CA LEU A 17 4.18 4.09 -9.14
C LEU A 17 2.70 4.00 -9.54
N THR A 18 2.42 3.96 -10.84
CA THR A 18 1.07 3.84 -11.42
C THR A 18 0.42 2.51 -11.07
N SER A 19 1.24 1.52 -10.73
CA SER A 19 0.81 0.23 -10.18
C SER A 19 0.43 0.28 -8.70
N LEU A 20 0.80 1.32 -7.94
CA LEU A 20 0.30 1.47 -6.58
C LEU A 20 -1.19 1.83 -6.60
N PRO A 21 -1.99 1.24 -5.70
CA PRO A 21 -3.41 1.56 -5.61
C PRO A 21 -3.61 3.08 -5.45
N THR A 22 -4.32 3.68 -6.41
CA THR A 22 -4.71 5.09 -6.29
C THR A 22 -6.08 5.15 -5.63
N LEU A 23 -6.12 5.57 -4.37
CA LEU A 23 -7.38 5.73 -3.65
C LEU A 23 -8.04 7.01 -4.12
N ASN A 24 -9.01 6.88 -5.02
CA ASN A 24 -9.90 7.99 -5.42
C ASN A 24 -11.21 7.98 -4.62
N PHE A 25 -11.18 7.45 -3.39
CA PHE A 25 -12.40 7.23 -2.62
C PHE A 25 -12.76 8.42 -1.75
N ARG A 26 -14.00 8.87 -1.90
CA ARG A 26 -14.63 9.95 -1.13
C ARG A 26 -15.40 9.35 0.04
N PRO A 27 -15.65 10.11 1.12
CA PRO A 27 -16.47 9.62 2.23
C PRO A 27 -17.85 9.10 1.81
N ARG A 28 -18.42 9.62 0.71
CA ARG A 28 -19.69 9.13 0.13
C ARG A 28 -19.60 7.71 -0.43
N ASP A 29 -18.41 7.27 -0.85
CA ASP A 29 -18.20 5.94 -1.40
C ASP A 29 -18.25 4.86 -0.32
N LEU A 30 -18.06 5.23 0.96
CA LEU A 30 -18.25 4.32 2.11
C LEU A 30 -19.69 3.81 2.23
N ALA A 31 -20.69 4.57 1.78
CA ALA A 31 -22.08 4.11 1.84
C ALA A 31 -22.34 2.94 0.86
N ALA A 32 -21.62 2.94 -0.27
CA ALA A 32 -21.79 2.00 -1.37
C ALA A 32 -20.89 0.75 -1.28
N VAL A 33 -20.09 0.60 -0.22
CA VAL A 33 -19.22 -0.58 -0.07
C VAL A 33 -20.04 -1.86 0.04
N THR A 34 -19.60 -2.87 -0.71
CA THR A 34 -20.08 -4.25 -0.61
C THR A 34 -18.93 -5.14 -0.19
N GLU A 35 -19.23 -6.25 0.49
CA GLU A 35 -18.22 -7.15 1.05
C GLU A 35 -17.26 -7.68 -0.01
N ASN A 36 -17.79 -8.31 -1.06
CA ASN A 36 -17.00 -8.90 -2.14
C ASN A 36 -16.10 -7.87 -2.85
N SER A 37 -16.62 -6.67 -3.16
CA SER A 37 -15.83 -5.64 -3.84
C SER A 37 -14.74 -5.07 -2.93
N THR A 38 -15.05 -4.87 -1.65
CA THR A 38 -14.10 -4.36 -0.65
C THR A 38 -12.97 -5.36 -0.43
N LEU A 39 -13.28 -6.63 -0.22
CA LEU A 39 -12.28 -7.68 -0.01
C LEU A 39 -11.41 -7.89 -1.26
N SER A 40 -12.00 -7.90 -2.46
CA SER A 40 -11.25 -8.04 -3.71
C SER A 40 -10.28 -6.87 -3.94
N GLN A 41 -10.71 -5.63 -3.69
CA GLN A 41 -9.84 -4.46 -3.84
C GLN A 41 -8.78 -4.38 -2.73
N LEU A 42 -9.12 -4.80 -1.49
CA LEU A 42 -8.16 -4.93 -0.40
C LEU A 42 -7.06 -5.94 -0.76
N SER A 43 -7.44 -7.12 -1.24
CA SER A 43 -6.54 -8.18 -1.69
C SER A 43 -5.56 -7.70 -2.75
N SER A 44 -6.10 -7.16 -3.86
CA SER A 44 -5.31 -6.66 -4.98
C SER A 44 -4.37 -5.52 -4.54
N GLY A 45 -4.85 -4.64 -3.66
CA GLY A 45 -4.04 -3.54 -3.13
C GLY A 45 -2.90 -4.01 -2.24
N LEU A 46 -3.16 -4.91 -1.28
CA LEU A 46 -2.13 -5.50 -0.42
C LEU A 46 -1.06 -6.23 -1.24
N HIS A 47 -1.47 -7.00 -2.25
CA HIS A 47 -0.54 -7.65 -3.17
C HIS A 47 0.35 -6.65 -3.90
N SER A 48 -0.22 -5.56 -4.43
CA SER A 48 0.58 -4.49 -5.06
C SER A 48 1.55 -3.86 -4.08
N PHE A 49 1.13 -3.50 -2.86
CA PHE A 49 2.03 -2.95 -1.86
C PHE A 49 3.16 -3.91 -1.50
N LYS A 50 2.89 -5.21 -1.36
CA LYS A 50 3.93 -6.22 -1.10
C LYS A 50 5.04 -6.17 -2.14
N LEU A 51 4.68 -6.18 -3.42
CA LEU A 51 5.65 -6.13 -4.51
C LEU A 51 6.49 -4.84 -4.49
N HIS A 52 5.89 -3.70 -4.15
CA HIS A 52 6.61 -2.43 -4.03
C HIS A 52 7.55 -2.40 -2.81
N PHE A 53 7.15 -2.99 -1.69
CA PHE A 53 8.03 -3.11 -0.52
C PHE A 53 9.19 -4.08 -0.77
N ASP A 54 8.97 -5.18 -1.50
CA ASP A 54 10.04 -6.11 -1.88
C ASP A 54 11.07 -5.45 -2.80
N TRP A 55 10.60 -4.66 -3.77
CA TRP A 55 11.48 -3.89 -4.65
C TRP A 55 12.23 -2.78 -3.91
N LEU A 56 11.56 -2.08 -3.00
CA LEU A 56 12.21 -1.08 -2.16
C LEU A 56 13.28 -1.72 -1.28
N LEU A 57 12.99 -2.88 -0.68
CA LEU A 57 13.93 -3.65 0.15
C LEU A 57 15.15 -4.08 -0.68
N TYR A 58 14.94 -4.55 -1.91
CA TYR A 58 16.03 -4.90 -2.84
C TYR A 58 17.00 -3.73 -3.03
N TRP A 59 16.51 -2.55 -3.41
CA TRP A 59 17.37 -1.39 -3.66
C TRP A 59 18.01 -0.81 -2.40
N HIS A 60 17.30 -0.88 -1.28
CA HIS A 60 17.82 -0.50 0.02
C HIS A 60 19.05 -1.35 0.38
N ASN A 61 18.96 -2.67 0.21
CA ASN A 61 20.06 -3.61 0.44
C ASN A 61 21.23 -3.39 -0.54
N GLN A 62 20.95 -3.14 -1.82
CA GLN A 62 21.98 -2.83 -2.83
C GLN A 62 22.77 -1.55 -2.49
N SER A 63 22.15 -0.61 -1.80
CA SER A 63 22.78 0.65 -1.40
C SER A 63 23.58 0.54 -0.09
N GLY A 64 23.70 -0.66 0.49
CA GLY A 64 24.35 -0.88 1.78
C GLY A 64 23.57 -0.34 2.97
N LEU A 65 22.32 0.07 2.76
CA LEU A 65 21.43 0.50 3.84
C LEU A 65 20.70 -0.75 4.35
N VAL A 66 20.64 -0.96 5.67
CA VAL A 66 19.82 -2.03 6.28
C VAL A 66 18.57 -1.40 6.87
N SER A 67 17.39 -1.87 6.47
CA SER A 67 16.12 -1.42 7.06
C SER A 67 15.24 -2.61 7.41
N ASN A 68 15.31 -3.01 8.67
CA ASN A 68 14.45 -4.05 9.24
C ASN A 68 12.97 -3.69 9.12
N LYS A 69 12.64 -2.39 9.18
CA LYS A 69 11.25 -1.90 9.11
C LYS A 69 10.58 -2.16 7.76
N ILE A 70 11.30 -2.00 6.65
CA ILE A 70 10.74 -2.27 5.31
C ILE A 70 10.39 -3.76 5.19
N LYS A 71 11.27 -4.62 5.72
CA LYS A 71 11.04 -6.07 5.75
C LYS A 71 9.85 -6.43 6.67
N GLU A 72 9.80 -5.89 7.88
CA GLU A 72 8.70 -6.12 8.82
C GLU A 72 7.35 -5.75 8.21
N ILE A 73 7.26 -4.60 7.52
CA ILE A 73 6.01 -4.18 6.86
C ILE A 73 5.66 -5.13 5.70
N ALA A 74 6.64 -5.55 4.89
CA ALA A 74 6.41 -6.53 3.82
C ALA A 74 5.88 -7.86 4.36
N ASP A 75 6.48 -8.35 5.45
CA ASP A 75 6.08 -9.59 6.11
C ASP A 75 4.65 -9.49 6.66
N GLU A 76 4.26 -8.34 7.24
CA GLU A 76 2.89 -8.16 7.73
C GLU A 76 1.85 -8.03 6.61
N ILE A 77 2.17 -7.34 5.52
CA ILE A 77 1.29 -7.30 4.35
C ILE A 77 1.06 -8.72 3.81
N GLN A 78 2.11 -9.55 3.81
CA GLN A 78 2.01 -10.94 3.39
C GLN A 78 1.10 -11.75 4.32
N SER A 79 1.28 -11.63 5.63
CA SER A 79 0.43 -12.29 6.64
C SER A 79 -1.05 -11.94 6.46
N ILE A 80 -1.37 -10.66 6.29
CA ILE A 80 -2.75 -10.20 6.06
C ILE A 80 -3.29 -10.76 4.74
N SER A 81 -2.49 -10.76 3.68
CA SER A 81 -2.89 -11.31 2.37
C SER A 81 -3.18 -12.81 2.45
N MET A 82 -2.43 -13.58 3.24
CA MET A 82 -2.70 -15.01 3.45
C MET A 82 -4.03 -15.24 4.18
N LEU A 83 -4.33 -14.42 5.19
CA LEU A 83 -5.61 -14.51 5.91
C LEU A 83 -6.79 -14.22 4.99
N GLU A 84 -6.65 -13.26 4.08
CA GLU A 84 -7.68 -12.93 3.10
C GLU A 84 -7.86 -14.05 2.06
N GLN A 85 -6.79 -14.63 1.53
CA GLN A 85 -6.86 -15.78 0.62
C GLN A 85 -7.56 -17.00 1.23
N ILE A 86 -7.33 -17.27 2.52
CA ILE A 86 -8.02 -18.34 3.26
C ILE A 86 -9.53 -18.07 3.32
N GLN A 87 -9.96 -16.83 3.50
CA GLN A 87 -11.37 -16.48 3.53
C GLN A 87 -12.04 -16.48 2.15
N THR A 88 -11.32 -16.04 1.11
CA THR A 88 -11.90 -15.86 -0.23
C THR A 88 -11.70 -17.04 -1.18
N ASN A 89 -11.00 -18.11 -0.76
CA ASN A 89 -10.57 -19.24 -1.61
C ASN A 89 -9.90 -18.78 -2.92
N SER A 90 -9.22 -17.64 -2.88
CA SER A 90 -8.61 -17.02 -4.05
C SER A 90 -7.15 -17.44 -4.19
N SER A 91 -6.73 -17.79 -5.40
CA SER A 91 -5.34 -18.09 -5.71
C SER A 91 -4.60 -16.80 -6.10
N GLY A 92 -3.47 -16.53 -5.45
CA GLY A 92 -2.68 -15.33 -5.69
C GLY A 92 -2.26 -15.17 -7.15
N GLN A 93 -2.45 -13.98 -7.71
CA GLN A 93 -1.94 -13.65 -9.05
C GLN A 93 -0.46 -13.30 -8.95
N ASN A 94 0.41 -13.99 -9.71
CA ASN A 94 1.81 -13.60 -9.84
C ASN A 94 1.90 -12.38 -10.78
N THR A 95 1.93 -11.19 -10.21
CA THR A 95 2.11 -9.96 -10.97
C THR A 95 3.59 -9.59 -11.04
N LEU A 96 4.15 -9.59 -12.24
CA LEU A 96 5.51 -9.08 -12.46
C LEU A 96 5.44 -7.56 -12.59
N LEU A 97 5.97 -6.84 -11.60
CA LEU A 97 6.12 -5.39 -11.70
C LEU A 97 7.42 -5.04 -12.43
N SER A 98 7.32 -4.36 -13.57
CA SER A 98 8.45 -3.69 -14.20
C SER A 98 8.66 -2.33 -13.52
N MET A 99 9.40 -2.32 -12.42
CA MET A 99 9.74 -1.09 -11.71
C MET A 99 11.12 -0.58 -12.16
N PRO A 100 11.27 0.75 -12.35
CA PRO A 100 12.55 1.33 -12.75
C PRO A 100 13.63 1.09 -11.68
N PRO A 101 14.93 1.17 -12.01
CA PRO A 101 15.97 1.12 -11.00
C PRO A 101 15.98 2.38 -10.14
N LEU A 102 16.32 2.25 -8.86
CA LEU A 102 16.57 3.38 -7.94
C LEU A 102 18.07 3.67 -7.93
N THR A 103 18.47 4.78 -8.54
CA THR A 103 19.87 5.07 -8.84
C THR A 103 20.60 5.87 -7.75
N SER A 104 19.90 6.40 -6.76
CA SER A 104 20.50 7.18 -5.68
C SER A 104 19.82 6.95 -4.33
N ALA A 105 20.55 7.23 -3.24
CA ALA A 105 19.99 7.20 -1.88
C ALA A 105 18.81 8.17 -1.71
N TRP A 106 18.82 9.30 -2.44
CA TRP A 106 17.73 10.26 -2.44
C TRP A 106 16.47 9.71 -3.13
N ASP A 107 16.64 8.95 -4.21
CA ASP A 107 15.53 8.29 -4.90
C ASP A 107 14.91 7.20 -4.02
N ILE A 108 15.73 6.43 -3.31
CA ILE A 108 15.27 5.45 -2.32
C ILE A 108 14.49 6.12 -1.20
N TYR A 109 15.03 7.21 -0.63
CA TYR A 109 14.36 7.93 0.45
C TYR A 109 13.00 8.49 0.03
N ARG A 110 12.94 9.20 -1.11
CA ARG A 110 11.69 9.78 -1.62
C ARG A 110 10.67 8.70 -1.98
N THR A 111 11.09 7.67 -2.69
CA THR A 111 10.23 6.54 -3.09
C THR A 111 9.68 5.81 -1.86
N SER A 112 10.54 5.56 -0.87
CA SER A 112 10.14 4.99 0.42
C SER A 112 9.05 5.84 1.08
N ALA A 113 9.25 7.16 1.19
CA ALA A 113 8.28 8.06 1.80
C ALA A 113 6.91 8.01 1.10
N VAL A 114 6.88 8.00 -0.24
CA VAL A 114 5.64 7.92 -1.02
C VAL A 114 4.93 6.58 -0.82
N ILE A 115 5.66 5.46 -0.89
CA ILE A 115 5.09 4.12 -0.69
C ILE A 115 4.47 4.00 0.71
N HIS A 116 5.18 4.40 1.75
CA HIS A 116 4.68 4.34 3.13
C HIS A 116 3.46 5.23 3.33
N LYS A 117 3.46 6.45 2.78
CA LYS A 117 2.32 7.35 2.88
C LYS A 117 1.07 6.77 2.19
N ARG A 118 1.23 6.20 0.99
CA ARG A 118 0.13 5.56 0.27
C ARG A 118 -0.38 4.31 0.99
N LEU A 119 0.50 3.49 1.58
CA LEU A 119 0.10 2.35 2.39
C LEU A 119 -0.73 2.80 3.61
N LEU A 120 -0.29 3.84 4.31
CA LEU A 120 -1.03 4.38 5.45
C LEU A 120 -2.44 4.83 5.05
N ASP A 121 -2.57 5.56 3.94
CA ASP A 121 -3.86 6.02 3.44
C ASP A 121 -4.75 4.84 3.02
N PHE A 122 -4.15 3.81 2.41
CA PHE A 122 -4.83 2.56 2.05
C PHE A 122 -5.36 1.84 3.28
N CYS A 123 -4.53 1.57 4.29
CA CYS A 123 -4.97 0.93 5.51
C CYS A 123 -6.07 1.71 6.22
N ASN A 124 -5.93 3.04 6.31
CA ASN A 124 -6.95 3.90 6.92
C ASN A 124 -8.30 3.82 6.20
N TRP A 125 -8.29 3.75 4.88
CA TRP A 125 -9.51 3.59 4.09
C TRP A 125 -10.19 2.25 4.34
N TYR A 126 -9.43 1.15 4.24
CA TYR A 126 -10.01 -0.19 4.40
C TYR A 126 -10.44 -0.51 5.83
N LEU A 127 -9.77 0.05 6.85
CA LEU A 127 -10.27 -0.02 8.22
C LEU A 127 -11.68 0.58 8.33
N ARG A 128 -11.94 1.72 7.69
CA ARG A 128 -13.27 2.36 7.69
C ARG A 128 -14.28 1.55 6.88
N ALA A 129 -13.90 1.06 5.70
CA ALA A 129 -14.78 0.25 4.87
C ALA A 129 -15.21 -1.04 5.56
N LEU A 130 -14.26 -1.75 6.19
CA LEU A 130 -14.54 -2.96 6.97
C LEU A 130 -15.44 -2.68 8.19
N GLN A 131 -15.21 -1.57 8.90
CA GLN A 131 -16.12 -1.16 10.00
C GLN A 131 -17.55 -0.94 9.54
N VAL A 132 -17.76 -0.32 8.37
CA VAL A 132 -19.10 -0.13 7.79
C VAL A 132 -19.74 -1.48 7.46
N LEU A 133 -18.98 -2.42 6.89
CA LEU A 133 -19.47 -3.77 6.57
C LEU A 133 -19.86 -4.55 7.82
N ILE A 134 -19.02 -4.53 8.86
CA ILE A 134 -19.32 -5.17 10.16
C ILE A 134 -20.60 -4.57 10.74
N TYR A 135 -20.75 -3.25 10.73
CA TYR A 135 -21.95 -2.60 11.26
C TYR A 135 -23.22 -3.05 10.50
N LYS A 136 -23.17 -3.08 9.16
CA LYS A 136 -24.30 -3.55 8.32
C LYS A 136 -24.70 -4.99 8.67
N GLN A 137 -23.73 -5.89 8.85
CA GLN A 137 -23.98 -7.30 9.21
C GLN A 137 -24.61 -7.47 10.61
N THR A 138 -24.39 -6.52 11.53
CA THR A 138 -24.95 -6.59 12.90
C THR A 138 -26.36 -5.99 13.04
N THR A 139 -26.83 -5.27 12.03
CA THR A 139 -28.15 -4.61 12.02
C THR A 139 -29.21 -5.32 11.20
N ASP A 140 -28.81 -6.35 10.43
CA ASP A 140 -29.69 -7.30 9.75
C ASP A 140 -29.93 -8.53 10.65
#